data_AF-S2K5R0-F1
#
_entry.id   AF-S2K5R0-F1
#
_cell.length_a   1.000
_cell.length_b   1.000
_cell.length_c   1.000
_cell.angle_alpha   90.00
_cell.angle_beta   90.00
_cell.angle_gamma   90.00
#
_symmetry.space_group_name_H-M   'P 1'
#
loop_
_entity.id
_entity.type
_entity.pdbx_description
1 polymer ?
#
loop_
_entity_poly.entity_id
_entity_poly.type
_entity_poly.pdbx_seq_one_letter_code
_entity_poly.pdbx_strand_id
1 'polypeptide(L)'
;MKYSITLLVVSAIFMVQASAKDTLSKCQQKRKEALESRLIGHFVPQCEPNGSYSPRQCWGSTGSCFCVDTETGEAISDPVGPTGDIAGLNC
;
A
#
# COMPACT_ATOMS: atom_id res chain seq x y z
N MET A 1 -15.40 -5.54 47.40
CA MET A 1 -15.78 -6.84 46.77
C MET A 1 -16.24 -6.65 45.31
N LYS A 2 -15.49 -5.92 44.47
CA LYS A 2 -15.88 -5.64 43.07
C LYS A 2 -14.78 -5.92 42.04
N TYR A 3 -13.61 -6.40 42.50
CA TYR A 3 -12.46 -6.70 41.66
C TYR A 3 -12.36 -8.18 41.22
N SER A 4 -13.23 -9.06 41.73
CA SER A 4 -13.20 -10.51 41.43
C SER A 4 -13.98 -10.91 40.18
N ILE A 5 -14.79 -10.02 39.59
CA ILE A 5 -15.60 -10.31 38.38
C ILE A 5 -14.98 -9.66 37.14
N THR A 6 -14.35 -8.48 37.29
CA THR A 6 -13.73 -7.75 36.17
C THR A 6 -12.51 -8.47 35.58
N LEU A 7 -11.74 -9.22 36.38
CA LEU A 7 -10.55 -9.96 35.91
C LEU A 7 -10.88 -11.14 34.97
N LEU A 8 -12.05 -11.77 35.13
CA LEU A 8 -12.46 -12.93 34.32
C LEU A 8 -12.98 -12.52 32.93
N VAL A 9 -13.56 -11.33 32.81
CA VAL A 9 -14.03 -10.82 31.51
C VAL A 9 -12.89 -10.21 30.69
N VAL A 10 -11.87 -9.64 31.34
CA VAL A 10 -10.70 -9.06 30.65
C VAL A 10 -9.86 -10.16 29.98
N SER A 11 -9.71 -11.35 30.56
CA SER A 11 -8.97 -12.44 29.91
C SER A 11 -9.67 -13.04 28.69
N ALA A 12 -11.01 -13.06 28.66
CA ALA A 12 -11.78 -13.53 27.50
C ALA A 12 -11.92 -12.45 26.41
N ILE A 13 -11.98 -11.16 26.80
CA ILE A 13 -12.07 -10.03 25.87
C ILE A 13 -10.69 -9.71 25.26
N PHE A 14 -9.57 -10.00 25.93
CA PHE A 14 -8.23 -9.86 25.37
C PHE A 14 -7.80 -11.00 24.43
N MET A 15 -8.55 -12.10 24.35
CA MET A 15 -8.26 -13.21 23.41
C MET A 15 -8.99 -13.08 22.06
N VAL A 16 -9.80 -12.04 21.84
CA VAL A 16 -10.47 -11.77 20.55
C VAL A 16 -9.80 -10.62 19.82
N GLN A 17 -8.50 -10.74 19.57
CA GLN A 17 -7.84 -9.95 18.53
C GLN A 17 -6.91 -10.83 17.70
N ALA A 18 -7.41 -11.98 17.24
CA ALA A 18 -6.90 -12.59 16.02
C ALA A 18 -7.35 -11.70 14.84
N SER A 19 -6.69 -10.55 14.67
CA SER A 19 -6.84 -9.80 13.44
C SER A 19 -6.19 -10.65 12.35
N ALA A 20 -6.99 -11.20 11.45
CA ALA A 20 -6.55 -11.69 10.14
C ALA A 20 -6.00 -10.50 9.32
N LYS A 21 -5.02 -9.77 9.85
CA LYS A 21 -4.18 -8.86 9.10
C LYS A 21 -3.37 -9.80 8.23
N ASP A 22 -3.88 -10.07 7.04
CA ASP A 22 -3.12 -10.59 5.93
C ASP A 22 -1.72 -9.99 5.99
N THR A 23 -0.68 -10.82 5.85
CA THR A 23 0.70 -10.35 5.81
C THR A 23 0.88 -9.54 4.51
N LEU A 24 0.44 -8.28 4.51
CA LEU A 24 0.56 -7.40 3.36
C LEU A 24 2.04 -7.21 3.04
N SER A 25 2.38 -7.28 1.75
CA SER A 25 3.68 -6.86 1.29
C SER A 25 3.90 -5.36 1.52
N LYS A 26 5.15 -4.89 1.38
CA LYS A 26 5.46 -3.45 1.45
C LYS A 26 4.61 -2.63 0.48
N CYS A 27 4.46 -3.09 -0.77
CA CYS A 27 3.64 -2.39 -1.76
C CYS A 27 2.16 -2.37 -1.33
N GLN A 28 1.60 -3.53 -0.98
CA GLN A 28 0.18 -3.65 -0.62
C GLN A 28 -0.15 -2.80 0.60
N GLN A 29 0.74 -2.77 1.60
CA GLN A 29 0.59 -1.94 2.79
C GLN A 29 0.56 -0.46 2.42
N LYS A 30 1.55 0.02 1.64
CA LYS A 30 1.55 1.42 1.19
C LYS A 30 0.34 1.77 0.34
N ARG A 31 -0.13 0.86 -0.52
CA ARG A 31 -1.35 1.04 -1.31
C ARG A 31 -2.57 1.19 -0.41
N LYS A 32 -2.69 0.38 0.63
CA LYS A 32 -3.79 0.47 1.61
C LYS A 32 -3.74 1.80 2.37
N GLU A 33 -2.58 2.18 2.89
CA GLU A 33 -2.38 3.45 3.61
C GLU A 33 -2.72 4.66 2.70
N ALA A 34 -2.28 4.63 1.45
CA ALA A 34 -2.62 5.61 0.43
C ALA A 34 -4.15 5.71 0.27
N LEU A 35 -4.84 4.59 0.01
CA LEU A 35 -6.29 4.57 -0.13
C LEU A 35 -7.05 5.05 1.12
N GLU A 36 -6.51 4.77 2.31
CA GLU A 36 -7.09 5.19 3.60
C GLU A 36 -6.84 6.67 3.93
N SER A 37 -5.84 7.31 3.30
CA SER A 37 -5.49 8.72 3.55
C SER A 37 -6.60 9.71 3.20
N ARG A 38 -7.58 9.31 2.37
CA ARG A 38 -8.68 10.15 1.84
C ARG A 38 -8.21 11.42 1.12
N LEU A 39 -6.93 11.51 0.76
CA LEU A 39 -6.39 12.62 -0.03
C LEU A 39 -6.75 12.40 -1.50
N ILE A 40 -7.42 13.37 -2.12
CA ILE A 40 -7.75 13.27 -3.54
C ILE A 40 -6.50 13.55 -4.37
N GLY A 41 -6.24 12.71 -5.37
CA GLY A 41 -5.15 12.92 -6.32
C GLY A 41 -3.75 12.56 -5.82
N HIS A 42 -3.58 12.07 -4.58
CA HIS A 42 -2.29 11.58 -4.12
C HIS A 42 -1.88 10.28 -4.85
N PHE A 43 -0.59 9.95 -4.79
CA PHE A 43 -0.05 8.77 -5.44
C PHE A 43 -0.46 7.48 -4.71
N VAL A 44 -1.07 6.54 -5.45
CA VAL A 44 -1.41 5.21 -4.95
C VAL A 44 -0.54 4.18 -5.69
N PRO A 45 0.39 3.49 -5.01
CA PRO A 45 1.27 2.54 -5.67
C PRO A 45 0.50 1.37 -6.28
N GLN A 46 0.96 0.92 -7.44
CA GLN A 46 0.51 -0.28 -8.14
C GLN A 46 1.33 -1.49 -7.68
N CYS A 47 0.65 -2.56 -7.29
CA CYS A 47 1.27 -3.79 -6.83
C CYS A 47 0.89 -4.95 -7.75
N GLU A 48 1.83 -5.86 -7.97
CA GLU A 48 1.59 -7.13 -8.63
C GLU A 48 0.88 -8.13 -7.67
N PRO A 49 0.27 -9.21 -8.19
CA PRO A 49 -0.42 -10.20 -7.36
C PRO A 49 0.47 -10.88 -6.30
N ASN A 50 1.77 -11.02 -6.59
CA ASN A 50 2.76 -11.55 -5.65
C ASN A 50 3.14 -10.56 -4.52
N GLY A 51 2.64 -9.32 -4.58
CA GLY A 51 2.92 -8.26 -3.62
C GLY A 51 4.14 -7.39 -3.94
N SER A 52 4.90 -7.65 -5.00
CA SER A 52 5.97 -6.72 -5.44
C SER A 52 5.36 -5.43 -6.00
N TYR A 53 6.19 -4.39 -6.12
CA TYR A 53 5.79 -3.21 -6.90
C TYR A 53 5.70 -3.59 -8.38
N SER A 54 4.71 -3.05 -9.08
CA SER A 54 4.68 -3.13 -10.54
C SER A 54 5.88 -2.36 -11.10
N PRO A 55 6.66 -2.91 -12.05
CA PRO A 55 7.85 -2.25 -12.60
C PRO A 55 7.56 -0.84 -13.13
N ARG A 56 6.35 -0.64 -13.67
CA ARG A 56 5.83 0.66 -14.11
C ARG A 56 4.82 1.18 -13.09
N GLN A 57 5.11 2.32 -12.47
CA GLN A 57 4.18 3.03 -11.60
C GLN A 57 3.59 4.22 -12.36
N CYS A 58 2.29 4.49 -12.17
CA CYS A 58 1.62 5.61 -12.82
C CYS A 58 0.85 6.44 -11.81
N TRP A 59 1.15 7.74 -11.74
CA TRP A 59 0.41 8.67 -10.91
C TRP A 59 -0.78 9.23 -11.68
N GLY A 60 -1.96 8.65 -11.45
CA GLY A 60 -3.17 8.97 -12.20
C GLY A 60 -3.58 10.45 -12.16
N SER A 61 -3.29 11.17 -11.07
CA SER A 61 -3.65 12.59 -10.95
C SER A 61 -2.80 13.53 -11.79
N THR A 62 -1.54 13.17 -12.05
CA THR A 62 -0.62 13.96 -12.89
C THR A 62 -0.58 13.42 -14.32
N GLY A 63 -1.02 12.17 -14.53
CA GLY A 63 -0.88 11.47 -15.79
C GLY A 63 0.56 11.07 -16.11
N SER A 64 1.44 11.02 -15.10
CA SER A 64 2.85 10.65 -15.30
C SER A 64 3.14 9.22 -14.88
N CYS A 65 4.01 8.52 -15.61
CA CYS A 65 4.49 7.18 -15.26
C CYS A 65 6.02 7.13 -15.15
N PHE A 66 6.54 6.23 -14.32
CA PHE A 66 7.98 6.04 -14.09
C PHE A 66 8.29 4.57 -13.78
N CYS A 67 9.54 4.16 -13.97
CA CYS A 67 10.00 2.84 -13.59
C CYS A 67 10.46 2.81 -12.13
N VAL A 68 10.22 1.69 -11.45
CA VAL A 68 10.68 1.45 -10.08
C VAL A 68 11.41 0.12 -9.95
N ASP A 69 12.24 0.01 -8.91
CA ASP A 69 12.70 -1.29 -8.41
C ASP A 69 11.52 -2.08 -7.82
N THR A 70 11.37 -3.35 -8.21
CA THR A 70 10.20 -4.16 -7.86
C THR A 70 10.13 -4.54 -6.38
N GLU A 71 11.27 -4.52 -5.67
CA GLU A 71 11.39 -4.92 -4.27
C GLU A 71 11.27 -3.73 -3.33
N THR A 72 11.90 -2.60 -3.68
CA THR A 72 11.94 -1.39 -2.84
C THR A 72 10.83 -0.39 -3.18
N GLY A 73 10.40 -0.35 -4.45
CA GLY A 73 9.49 0.66 -4.98
C GLY A 73 10.16 2.02 -5.23
N GLU A 74 11.49 2.09 -5.19
CA GLU A 74 12.25 3.31 -5.48
C GLU A 74 12.27 3.59 -6.98
N ALA A 75 12.15 4.86 -7.36
CA ALA A 75 12.21 5.27 -8.76
C ALA A 75 13.62 5.06 -9.33
N ILE A 76 13.69 4.40 -10.48
CA ILE A 76 14.94 4.13 -11.21
C ILE A 76 15.01 4.86 -12.56
N SER A 77 13.95 5.59 -12.92
CA SER A 77 13.88 6.42 -14.11
C SER A 77 13.22 7.76 -13.81
N ASP A 78 13.40 8.71 -14.73
CA ASP A 78 12.65 9.95 -14.71
C ASP A 78 11.16 9.72 -15.02
N PRO A 79 10.23 10.50 -14.44
CA PRO A 79 8.81 10.44 -14.79
C PRO A 79 8.53 10.95 -16.20
N VAL A 80 7.84 10.14 -16.99
CA VAL A 80 7.28 10.50 -18.28
C VAL A 80 5.88 11.07 -18.05
N GLY A 81 5.70 12.35 -18.34
CA GLY A 81 4.41 13.04 -18.22
C GLY A 81 3.42 12.71 -19.34
N PRO A 82 2.20 13.28 -19.29
CA PRO A 82 1.12 12.98 -20.24
C PRO A 82 1.40 13.42 -21.69
N THR A 83 2.34 14.34 -21.90
CA THR A 83 2.80 14.76 -23.24
C THR A 83 3.98 13.93 -23.75
N GLY A 84 4.50 13.00 -22.95
CA GLY A 84 5.62 12.13 -23.32
C GLY A 84 5.16 10.79 -23.89
N ASP A 85 6.12 9.98 -24.34
CA ASP A 85 5.88 8.64 -24.86
C ASP A 85 5.71 7.61 -23.73
N ILE A 86 4.56 7.68 -23.03
CA ILE A 86 4.20 6.73 -21.97
C ILE A 86 4.05 5.31 -22.54
N ALA A 87 3.57 5.18 -23.78
CA ALA A 87 3.38 3.89 -24.43
C ALA A 87 4.71 3.18 -24.72
N GLY A 88 5.77 3.96 -24.99
CA GLY A 88 7.14 3.46 -25.17
C GLY A 88 7.92 3.23 -23.88
N LEU A 89 7.37 3.55 -22.70
CA LEU A 89 8.08 3.38 -21.42
C LEU A 89 8.22 1.89 -21.06
N ASN A 90 9.41 1.35 -21.31
CA ASN A 90 9.79 -0.03 -21.02
C ASN A 90 10.42 -0.14 -19.63
N CYS A 91 9.57 -0.53 -18.68
CA CYS A 91 9.91 -1.15 -17.40
C CYS A 91 9.46 -2.62 -17.52
#